data_AF-A0A2H0HS46-F1
#
_entry.id   AF-A0A2H0HS46-F1
#
_cell.length_a   1.000
_cell.length_b   1.000
_cell.length_c   1.000
_cell.angle_alpha   90.00
_cell.angle_beta   90.00
_cell.angle_gamma   90.00
#
_symmetry.space_group_name_H-M   'P 1'
#
loop_
_entity.id
_entity.type
_entity.pdbx_description
1 polymer ?
#
loop_
_entity_poly.entity_id
_entity_poly.type
_entity_poly.pdbx_seq_one_letter_code
_entity_poly.pdbx_strand_id
1 'polypeptide(L)'
;MKRVLANAAGFQLVWFATVAGAGNGMAWTGPVAAMLFAGWVLSDARTRAADLWLLLRALPIGYASDSLWVACGWMHFAQPWPSPPFAPIWIIALWLGFILSINHSLVFLRGRPWPAALLGAVFGPAAYYAASNGFAAATFDIDVPAMMLILALAWAALLPLLLALGAHHHNRPRNAPMPITPKEHP
;
A
#
# COMPACT_ATOMS: atom_id res chain seq x y z
N MET A 1 15.74 1.58 14.38
CA MET A 1 15.57 2.98 13.94
C MET A 1 16.03 3.21 12.49
N LYS A 2 17.32 3.01 12.14
CA LYS A 2 17.84 3.31 10.77
C LYS A 2 17.05 2.66 9.62
N ARG A 3 16.69 1.37 9.73
CA ARG A 3 15.92 0.66 8.71
C ARG A 3 14.47 1.14 8.55
N VAL A 4 13.83 1.55 9.65
CA VAL A 4 12.47 2.12 9.63
C VAL A 4 12.47 3.43 8.85
N LEU A 5 13.45 4.31 9.13
CA LEU A 5 13.60 5.56 8.40
C LEU A 5 13.95 5.33 6.92
N ALA A 6 14.83 4.37 6.61
CA ALA A 6 15.16 4.03 5.23
C ALA A 6 13.95 3.48 4.45
N ASN A 7 13.09 2.68 5.10
CA ASN A 7 11.86 2.18 4.47
C ASN A 7 10.85 3.31 4.24
N ALA A 8 10.66 4.20 5.22
CA ALA A 8 9.82 5.38 5.06
C ALA A 8 10.32 6.26 3.90
N ALA A 9 11.62 6.58 3.87
CA ALA A 9 12.22 7.36 2.80
C ALA A 9 12.10 6.68 1.43
N GLY A 10 12.35 5.36 1.37
CA GLY A 10 12.20 4.60 0.13
C GLY A 10 10.77 4.61 -0.40
N PHE A 11 9.76 4.47 0.47
CA PHE A 11 8.37 4.59 0.04
C PHE A 11 8.03 6.02 -0.43
N GLN A 12 8.55 7.06 0.23
CA GLN A 12 8.37 8.43 -0.25
C GLN A 12 9.00 8.65 -1.63
N LEU A 13 10.19 8.08 -1.90
CA LEU A 13 10.81 8.13 -3.23
C LEU A 13 9.94 7.43 -4.29
N VAL A 14 9.36 6.26 -3.96
CA VAL A 14 8.39 5.57 -4.83
C VAL A 14 7.19 6.48 -5.08
N TRP A 15 6.64 7.09 -4.04
CA TRP A 15 5.49 7.97 -4.15
C TRP A 15 5.76 9.14 -5.08
N PHE A 16 6.83 9.90 -4.84
CA PHE A 16 7.23 11.06 -5.66
C PHE A 16 7.52 10.65 -7.11
N ALA A 17 8.31 9.59 -7.33
CA ALA A 17 8.62 9.12 -8.68
C ALA A 17 7.35 8.72 -9.44
N THR A 18 6.37 8.15 -8.73
CA THR A 18 5.10 7.73 -9.31
C THR A 18 4.22 8.92 -9.69
N VAL A 19 3.88 9.79 -8.73
CA VAL A 19 2.91 10.88 -9.00
C VAL A 19 3.51 11.94 -9.91
N ALA A 20 4.79 12.30 -9.73
CA ALA A 20 5.45 13.27 -10.60
C ALA A 20 5.60 12.73 -12.03
N GLY A 21 5.97 11.45 -12.18
CA GLY A 21 6.08 10.85 -13.49
C GLY A 21 4.73 10.72 -14.20
N ALA A 22 3.70 10.21 -13.51
CA ALA A 22 2.36 10.11 -14.08
C ALA A 22 1.83 11.48 -14.54
N GLY A 23 2.00 12.52 -13.72
CA GLY A 23 1.65 13.90 -14.07
C GLY A 23 2.42 14.47 -15.26
N ASN A 24 3.66 14.03 -15.49
CA ASN A 24 4.51 14.43 -16.61
C ASN A 24 4.44 13.47 -17.81
N GLY A 25 3.43 12.60 -17.88
CA GLY A 25 3.24 11.71 -19.02
C GLY A 25 4.09 10.43 -19.01
N MET A 26 4.73 10.10 -17.89
CA MET A 26 5.62 8.95 -17.74
C MET A 26 4.96 7.87 -16.86
N ALA A 27 4.21 6.95 -17.48
CA ALA A 27 3.50 5.88 -16.77
C ALA A 27 4.40 4.90 -15.99
N TRP A 28 5.68 4.79 -16.37
CA TRP A 28 6.58 3.71 -15.92
C TRP A 28 7.55 4.09 -14.80
N THR A 29 7.67 5.38 -14.44
CA THR A 29 8.58 5.81 -13.36
C THR A 29 8.19 5.20 -12.02
N GLY A 30 6.89 5.15 -11.71
CA GLY A 30 6.36 4.52 -10.50
C GLY A 30 6.64 3.02 -10.45
N PRO A 31 6.23 2.23 -11.46
CA PRO A 31 6.56 0.81 -11.54
C PRO A 31 8.05 0.51 -11.38
N VAL A 32 8.94 1.27 -12.05
CA VAL A 32 10.40 1.09 -11.91
C VAL A 32 10.86 1.38 -10.48
N ALA A 33 10.44 2.50 -9.89
CA ALA A 33 10.80 2.85 -8.51
C ALA A 33 10.29 1.81 -7.50
N ALA A 34 9.04 1.36 -7.65
CA ALA A 34 8.43 0.34 -6.80
C ALA A 34 9.15 -1.00 -6.91
N MET A 35 9.59 -1.41 -8.10
CA MET A 35 10.37 -2.64 -8.30
C MET A 35 11.74 -2.58 -7.62
N LEU A 36 12.44 -1.45 -7.71
CA LEU A 36 13.71 -1.24 -7.00
C LEU A 36 13.51 -1.29 -5.48
N PHE A 37 12.49 -0.60 -4.98
CA PHE A 37 12.13 -0.61 -3.56
C PHE A 37 11.74 -2.00 -3.08
N ALA A 38 10.93 -2.73 -3.85
CA ALA A 38 10.55 -4.10 -3.55
C ALA A 38 11.74 -5.04 -3.54
N GLY A 39 12.64 -4.96 -4.52
CA GLY A 39 13.88 -5.73 -4.53
C GLY A 39 14.72 -5.51 -3.27
N TRP A 40 14.83 -4.25 -2.83
CA TRP A 40 15.51 -3.92 -1.59
C TRP A 40 14.79 -4.45 -0.33
N VAL A 41 13.49 -4.19 -0.16
CA VAL A 41 12.74 -4.66 1.02
C VAL A 41 12.70 -6.19 1.09
N LEU A 42 12.40 -6.85 -0.03
CA LEU A 42 12.29 -8.30 -0.12
C LEU A 42 13.65 -9.00 -0.10
N SER A 43 14.77 -8.29 -0.23
CA SER A 43 16.10 -8.88 -0.02
C SER A 43 16.27 -9.41 1.42
N ASP A 44 15.55 -8.85 2.39
CA ASP A 44 15.62 -9.29 3.79
C ASP A 44 14.83 -10.58 4.05
N ALA A 45 15.54 -11.71 4.10
CA ALA A 45 14.94 -13.03 4.33
C ALA A 45 14.17 -13.16 5.66
N ARG A 46 14.40 -12.27 6.65
CA ARG A 46 13.68 -12.32 7.93
C ARG A 46 12.21 -11.89 7.78
N THR A 47 11.93 -10.90 6.94
CA THR A 47 10.59 -10.32 6.75
C THR A 47 9.94 -10.72 5.42
N ARG A 48 10.74 -11.14 4.43
CA ARG A 48 10.28 -11.49 3.07
C ARG A 48 8.99 -12.30 3.02
N ALA A 49 8.88 -13.37 3.80
CA ALA A 49 7.68 -14.22 3.81
C ALA A 49 6.43 -13.46 4.29
N ALA A 50 6.55 -12.65 5.34
CA ALA A 50 5.46 -11.83 5.86
C ALA A 50 5.09 -10.69 4.88
N ASP A 51 6.08 -10.11 4.20
CA ASP A 51 5.88 -9.05 3.22
C ASP A 51 5.19 -9.57 1.96
N LEU A 52 5.61 -10.73 1.44
CA LEU A 52 4.95 -11.40 0.30
C LEU A 52 3.53 -11.84 0.64
N TRP A 53 3.32 -12.39 1.84
CA TRP A 53 1.98 -12.79 2.28
C TRP A 53 1.05 -11.59 2.38
N LEU A 54 1.55 -10.45 2.88
CA LEU A 54 0.77 -9.23 2.97
C LEU A 54 0.49 -8.67 1.58
N LEU A 55 1.49 -8.59 0.69
CA LEU A 55 1.31 -8.18 -0.70
C LEU A 55 0.21 -8.98 -1.39
N LEU A 56 0.23 -10.31 -1.28
CA LEU A 56 -0.75 -11.20 -1.91
C LEU A 56 -2.20 -10.86 -1.52
N ARG A 57 -2.43 -10.38 -0.29
CA ARG A 57 -3.78 -10.11 0.23
C ARG A 57 -4.17 -8.64 0.17
N ALA A 58 -3.23 -7.75 0.46
CA ALA A 58 -3.47 -6.32 0.54
C ALA A 58 -3.47 -5.64 -0.82
N LEU A 59 -2.65 -6.11 -1.76
CA LEU A 59 -2.51 -5.47 -3.08
C LEU A 59 -3.83 -5.50 -3.86
N PRO A 60 -4.57 -6.64 -3.92
CA PRO A 60 -5.88 -6.66 -4.57
C PRO A 60 -6.90 -5.74 -3.89
N ILE A 61 -6.90 -5.65 -2.55
CA ILE A 61 -7.82 -4.79 -1.79
C ILE A 61 -7.57 -3.32 -2.14
N GLY A 62 -6.31 -2.89 -2.11
CA GLY A 62 -5.93 -1.52 -2.43
C GLY A 62 -6.24 -1.16 -3.88
N TYR A 63 -5.83 -2.00 -4.82
CA TYR A 63 -6.09 -1.79 -6.24
C TYR A 63 -7.59 -1.76 -6.57
N ALA A 64 -8.39 -2.63 -5.94
CA ALA A 64 -9.84 -2.60 -6.09
C ALA A 64 -10.46 -1.32 -5.53
N SER A 65 -9.91 -0.78 -4.43
CA SER A 65 -10.38 0.48 -3.84
C SER A 65 -10.20 1.66 -4.79
N ASP A 66 -9.01 1.80 -5.42
CA ASP A 66 -8.81 2.86 -6.40
C ASP A 66 -9.57 2.65 -7.71
N SER A 67 -9.68 1.39 -8.14
CA SER A 67 -10.49 1.07 -9.32
C SER A 67 -11.96 1.36 -9.10
N LEU A 68 -12.46 1.29 -7.86
CA LEU A 68 -13.84 1.65 -7.53
C LEU A 68 -14.09 3.15 -7.76
N TRP A 69 -13.16 4.03 -7.40
CA TRP A 69 -13.29 5.47 -7.65
C TRP A 69 -13.37 5.79 -9.15
N VAL A 70 -12.56 5.10 -9.95
CA VAL A 70 -12.60 5.21 -11.42
C VAL A 70 -13.91 4.66 -11.98
N ALA A 71 -14.34 3.48 -11.53
CA ALA A 71 -15.57 2.85 -12.01
C ALA A 71 -16.84 3.66 -11.64
N CYS A 72 -16.83 4.34 -10.50
CA CYS A 72 -17.90 5.27 -10.11
C CYS A 72 -17.86 6.61 -10.85
N GLY A 73 -16.80 6.89 -11.63
CA GLY A 73 -16.62 8.19 -12.30
C GLY A 73 -16.33 9.33 -11.32
N TRP A 74 -15.76 9.04 -10.15
CA TRP A 74 -15.42 10.05 -9.14
C TRP A 74 -14.01 10.60 -9.31
N MET A 75 -13.15 9.83 -9.98
CA MET A 75 -11.73 10.14 -10.11
C MET A 75 -11.16 9.62 -11.42
N HIS A 76 -10.33 10.42 -12.05
CA HIS A 76 -9.54 10.03 -13.21
C HIS A 76 -8.05 10.15 -12.89
N PHE A 77 -7.28 9.17 -13.34
CA PHE A 77 -5.82 9.13 -13.18
C PHE A 77 -5.13 9.47 -14.50
N ALA A 78 -4.08 10.29 -14.43
CA ALA A 78 -3.21 10.57 -15.57
C ALA A 78 -2.50 9.29 -16.04
N GLN A 79 -2.12 9.21 -17.32
CA GLN A 79 -1.47 8.04 -17.90
C GLN A 79 -2.19 6.72 -17.58
N PRO A 80 -3.44 6.53 -18.06
CA PRO A 80 -4.35 5.50 -17.59
C PRO A 80 -3.99 4.07 -18.06
N TRP A 81 -2.76 3.79 -18.48
CA TRP A 81 -2.35 2.50 -19.05
C TRP A 81 -2.57 1.31 -18.08
N PRO A 82 -3.14 0.18 -18.54
CA PRO A 82 -3.45 -0.22 -19.92
C PRO A 82 -4.83 0.23 -20.47
N SER A 83 -5.40 1.32 -19.95
CA SER A 83 -6.69 1.97 -20.26
C SER A 83 -7.84 1.56 -19.31
N PRO A 84 -8.88 2.43 -19.12
CA PRO A 84 -10.02 2.18 -18.24
C PRO A 84 -10.75 0.85 -18.55
N PRO A 85 -11.48 0.25 -17.59
CA PRO A 85 -12.14 0.90 -16.45
C PRO A 85 -11.39 0.86 -15.11
N PHE A 86 -10.14 0.38 -15.08
CA PHE A 86 -9.41 0.16 -13.82
C PHE A 86 -8.36 1.23 -13.55
N ALA A 87 -7.88 1.29 -12.30
CA ALA A 87 -6.77 2.15 -11.94
C ALA A 87 -5.49 1.77 -12.74
N PRO A 88 -4.64 2.73 -13.12
CA PRO A 88 -3.47 2.46 -13.95
C PRO A 88 -2.38 1.66 -13.23
N ILE A 89 -1.44 1.11 -14.00
CA ILE A 89 -0.32 0.31 -13.46
C ILE A 89 0.50 1.04 -12.38
N TRP A 90 0.61 2.37 -12.48
CA TRP A 90 1.36 3.14 -11.50
C TRP A 90 0.64 3.25 -10.15
N ILE A 91 -0.69 3.07 -10.09
CA ILE A 91 -1.41 2.92 -8.81
C ILE A 91 -1.06 1.61 -8.13
N ILE A 92 -0.89 0.52 -8.90
CA ILE A 92 -0.37 -0.76 -8.37
C ILE A 92 1.01 -0.55 -7.74
N ALA A 93 1.85 0.28 -8.37
CA ALA A 93 3.18 0.61 -7.85
C ALA A 93 3.11 1.35 -6.50
N LEU A 94 2.20 2.32 -6.34
CA LEU A 94 1.96 3.00 -5.06
C LEU A 94 1.50 2.01 -3.98
N TRP A 95 0.52 1.15 -4.30
CA TRP A 95 0.04 0.16 -3.34
C TRP A 95 1.12 -0.83 -2.94
N LEU A 96 1.91 -1.33 -3.89
CA LEU A 96 3.02 -2.23 -3.62
C LEU A 96 4.04 -1.58 -2.67
N GLY A 97 4.44 -0.33 -2.95
CA GLY A 97 5.34 0.41 -2.08
C GLY A 97 4.76 0.65 -0.68
N PHE A 98 3.48 1.01 -0.62
CA PHE A 98 2.78 1.29 0.63
C PHE A 98 2.65 0.02 1.48
N ILE A 99 2.26 -1.10 0.88
CA ILE A 99 2.13 -2.38 1.58
C ILE A 99 3.47 -2.84 2.15
N LEU A 100 4.56 -2.67 1.40
CA LEU A 100 5.92 -2.94 1.87
C LEU A 100 6.40 -1.97 2.97
N SER A 101 5.64 -0.93 3.28
CA SER A 101 5.89 -0.06 4.45
C SER A 101 5.18 -0.53 5.72
N ILE A 102 4.10 -1.32 5.59
CA ILE A 102 3.21 -1.73 6.70
C ILE A 102 3.95 -2.50 7.80
N ASN A 103 4.76 -3.50 7.42
CA ASN A 103 5.52 -4.32 8.38
C ASN A 103 6.82 -3.64 8.85
N HIS A 104 7.13 -2.45 8.35
CA HIS A 104 8.41 -1.77 8.55
C HIS A 104 8.19 -0.41 9.17
N SER A 105 8.05 0.64 8.36
CA SER A 105 7.93 2.01 8.87
C SER A 105 6.61 2.33 9.58
N LEU A 106 5.56 1.56 9.30
CA LEU A 106 4.25 1.72 9.94
C LEU A 106 3.97 0.70 11.06
N VAL A 107 4.95 -0.13 11.43
CA VAL A 107 4.77 -1.20 12.43
C VAL A 107 4.36 -0.66 13.81
N PHE A 108 4.68 0.60 14.12
CA PHE A 108 4.33 1.25 15.39
C PHE A 108 2.81 1.48 15.57
N LEU A 109 2.03 1.37 14.48
CA LEU A 109 0.56 1.44 14.49
C LEU A 109 -0.08 0.06 14.68
N ARG A 110 0.69 -1.02 14.66
CA ARG A 110 0.18 -2.38 14.83
C ARG A 110 -0.51 -2.52 16.18
N GLY A 111 -1.72 -3.08 16.18
CA GLY A 111 -2.55 -3.25 17.39
C GLY A 111 -3.17 -1.94 17.90
N ARG A 112 -3.05 -0.83 17.16
CA ARG A 112 -3.56 0.50 17.55
C ARG A 112 -4.55 1.00 16.49
N PRO A 113 -5.75 0.40 16.39
CA PRO A 113 -6.70 0.67 15.31
C PRO A 113 -7.17 2.13 15.28
N TRP A 114 -7.32 2.78 16.43
CA TRP A 114 -7.76 4.19 16.50
C TRP A 114 -6.72 5.18 15.95
N PRO A 115 -5.43 5.17 16.40
CA PRO A 115 -4.39 5.96 15.75
C PRO A 115 -4.23 5.65 14.25
N ALA A 116 -4.33 4.37 13.86
CA ALA A 116 -4.27 3.98 12.46
C ALA A 116 -5.42 4.57 11.65
N ALA A 117 -6.65 4.54 12.17
CA ALA A 117 -7.82 5.12 11.51
C ALA A 117 -7.68 6.64 11.35
N LEU A 118 -7.23 7.34 12.40
CA LEU A 118 -7.02 8.79 12.34
C LEU A 118 -5.95 9.17 11.32
N LEU A 119 -4.81 8.48 11.33
CA LEU A 119 -3.75 8.73 10.36
C LEU A 119 -4.19 8.39 8.93
N GLY A 120 -4.96 7.31 8.74
CA GLY A 120 -5.55 6.98 7.45
C GLY A 120 -6.49 8.08 6.97
N ALA A 121 -7.40 8.53 7.84
CA ALA A 121 -8.37 9.58 7.54
C ALA A 121 -7.74 10.93 7.16
N VAL A 122 -6.52 11.20 7.64
CA VAL A 122 -5.81 12.46 7.34
C VAL A 122 -4.86 12.28 6.15
N PHE A 123 -3.95 11.31 6.22
CA PHE A 123 -2.88 11.15 5.24
C PHE A 123 -3.35 10.46 3.95
N GLY A 124 -4.42 9.67 4.00
CA GLY A 124 -5.07 9.12 2.81
C GLY A 124 -5.57 10.24 1.89
N PRO A 125 -6.55 11.05 2.30
CA PRO A 125 -7.04 12.18 1.50
C PRO A 125 -5.93 13.16 1.10
N ALA A 126 -4.99 13.47 2.01
CA ALA A 126 -3.88 14.36 1.70
C ALA A 126 -3.02 13.86 0.52
N ALA A 127 -2.75 12.55 0.43
CA ALA A 127 -1.99 11.97 -0.67
C ALA A 127 -2.72 12.10 -2.02
N TYR A 128 -4.04 11.88 -2.04
CA TYR A 128 -4.85 12.02 -3.26
C TYR A 128 -4.97 13.49 -3.67
N TYR A 129 -5.20 14.38 -2.71
CA TYR A 129 -5.24 15.81 -2.95
C TYR A 129 -3.92 16.33 -3.52
N ALA A 130 -2.79 15.87 -2.97
CA ALA A 130 -1.45 16.21 -3.47
C ALA A 130 -1.21 15.64 -4.88
N ALA A 131 -1.60 14.40 -5.15
CA ALA A 131 -1.51 13.81 -6.49
C ALA A 131 -2.31 14.64 -7.51
N SER A 132 -3.49 15.12 -7.14
CA SER A 132 -4.33 15.93 -8.01
C SER A 132 -3.81 17.36 -8.19
N ASN A 133 -3.65 18.11 -7.10
CA ASN A 133 -3.36 19.56 -7.15
C ASN A 133 -1.86 19.89 -7.18
N GLY A 134 -1.00 18.99 -6.71
CA GLY A 134 0.45 19.19 -6.67
C GLY A 134 1.20 18.58 -7.85
N PHE A 135 0.65 17.53 -8.47
CA PHE A 135 1.33 16.79 -9.53
C PHE A 135 0.53 16.60 -10.82
N ALA A 136 -0.73 17.04 -10.89
CA ALA A 136 -1.62 16.78 -12.02
C ALA A 136 -1.71 15.27 -12.40
N ALA A 137 -1.48 14.38 -11.42
CA ALA A 137 -1.52 12.94 -11.60
C ALA A 137 -2.95 12.38 -11.51
N ALA A 138 -3.89 13.18 -11.01
CA ALA A 138 -5.30 12.82 -10.91
C ALA A 138 -6.23 14.03 -11.00
N THR A 139 -7.49 13.78 -11.34
CA THR A 139 -8.58 14.75 -11.26
C THR A 139 -9.77 14.15 -10.52
N PHE A 140 -10.52 14.99 -9.82
CA PHE A 140 -11.76 14.61 -9.16
C PHE A 140 -12.94 15.14 -9.96
N ASP A 141 -13.90 14.26 -10.25
CA ASP A 141 -15.09 14.56 -11.08
C ASP A 141 -16.36 14.77 -10.24
N ILE A 142 -16.20 14.74 -8.91
CA ILE A 142 -17.20 15.16 -7.92
C ILE A 142 -16.65 16.34 -7.10
N ASP A 143 -17.49 16.92 -6.25
CA ASP A 143 -17.03 18.02 -5.40
C ASP A 143 -15.88 17.60 -4.47
N VAL A 144 -14.86 18.44 -4.38
CA VAL A 144 -13.62 18.14 -3.64
C VAL A 144 -13.91 17.81 -2.17
N PRO A 145 -14.76 18.54 -1.43
CA PRO A 145 -15.10 18.19 -0.05
C PRO A 145 -15.72 16.79 0.09
N ALA A 146 -16.66 16.40 -0.77
CA ALA A 146 -17.23 15.06 -0.77
C ALA A 146 -16.18 14.00 -1.07
N MET A 147 -15.31 14.22 -2.06
CA MET A 147 -14.21 13.29 -2.35
C MET A 147 -13.26 13.13 -1.16
N MET A 148 -12.90 14.24 -0.50
CA MET A 148 -12.05 14.20 0.69
C MET A 148 -12.72 13.43 1.84
N LEU A 149 -14.03 13.59 2.04
CA LEU A 149 -14.79 12.83 3.04
C LEU A 149 -14.83 11.34 2.71
N ILE A 150 -15.12 10.97 1.46
CA ILE A 150 -15.13 9.58 0.99
C ILE A 150 -13.76 8.93 1.22
N LEU A 151 -12.69 9.60 0.81
CA LEU A 151 -11.33 9.12 1.01
C LEU A 151 -11.00 9.02 2.50
N ALA A 152 -11.45 9.97 3.34
CA ALA A 152 -11.17 9.94 4.77
C ALA A 152 -11.81 8.71 5.43
N LEU A 153 -13.08 8.44 5.10
CA LEU A 153 -13.80 7.28 5.62
C LEU A 153 -13.20 5.96 5.10
N ALA A 154 -12.87 5.89 3.81
CA ALA A 154 -12.26 4.71 3.21
C ALA A 154 -10.89 4.41 3.85
N TRP A 155 -10.01 5.41 3.96
CA TRP A 155 -8.68 5.24 4.54
C TRP A 155 -8.69 5.03 6.05
N ALA A 156 -9.68 5.57 6.76
CA ALA A 156 -9.91 5.28 8.17
C ALA A 156 -10.17 3.78 8.41
N ALA A 157 -10.81 3.10 7.45
CA ALA A 157 -11.03 1.65 7.52
C ALA A 157 -9.85 0.84 6.94
N LEU A 158 -9.30 1.27 5.80
CA LEU A 158 -8.26 0.53 5.07
C LEU A 158 -6.97 0.42 5.87
N LEU A 159 -6.43 1.50 6.44
CA LEU A 159 -5.15 1.43 7.13
C LEU A 159 -5.17 0.47 8.34
N PRO A 160 -6.14 0.52 9.26
CA PRO A 160 -6.28 -0.48 10.32
C PRO A 160 -6.41 -1.92 9.78
N LEU A 161 -7.20 -2.12 8.72
CA LEU A 161 -7.38 -3.43 8.10
C LEU A 161 -6.04 -4.00 7.59
N LEU A 162 -5.25 -3.19 6.88
CA LEU A 162 -3.95 -3.60 6.34
C LEU A 162 -2.94 -3.91 7.45
N LEU A 163 -2.94 -3.11 8.52
CA LEU A 163 -2.12 -3.37 9.71
C LEU A 163 -2.53 -4.67 10.42
N ALA A 164 -3.82 -4.96 10.51
CA ALA A 164 -4.33 -6.20 11.08
C ALA A 164 -3.92 -7.42 10.24
N LEU A 165 -4.05 -7.34 8.91
CA LEU A 165 -3.57 -8.37 7.99
C LEU A 165 -2.07 -8.64 8.19
N GLY A 166 -1.25 -7.59 8.28
CA GLY A 166 0.19 -7.73 8.52
C GLY A 166 0.55 -8.36 9.88
N ALA A 167 -0.30 -8.16 10.90
CA ALA A 167 -0.11 -8.76 12.23
C ALA A 167 -0.39 -10.27 12.25
N HIS A 168 -1.40 -10.74 11.53
CA HIS A 168 -1.82 -12.16 11.54
C HIS A 168 -0.73 -13.15 11.11
N HIS A 169 0.12 -12.78 10.15
CA HIS A 169 1.20 -13.66 9.69
C HIS A 169 2.39 -13.70 10.68
N HIS A 170 2.62 -12.63 11.43
CA HIS A 170 3.74 -12.55 12.38
C HIS A 170 3.52 -13.45 13.61
N ASN A 171 2.27 -13.73 13.96
CA ASN A 171 1.89 -14.57 15.10
C ASN A 171 1.80 -16.07 14.77
N ARG A 172 2.09 -16.49 13.53
CA ARG A 172 2.18 -17.93 13.21
C ARG A 172 3.47 -18.49 13.82
N PRO A 173 3.42 -19.48 14.74
CA PRO A 173 4.62 -20.06 15.31
C PRO A 173 5.48 -20.64 14.19
N ARG A 174 6.68 -20.08 14.04
CA ARG A 174 7.56 -20.38 12.91
C ARG A 174 8.14 -21.80 12.96
N ASN A 175 7.96 -22.53 14.06
CA ASN A 175 8.36 -23.92 14.27
C ASN A 175 7.41 -24.55 15.31
N ALA A 176 6.37 -25.26 14.89
CA ALA A 176 5.81 -26.31 15.75
C ALA A 176 6.70 -27.55 15.54
N PRO A 177 7.33 -28.13 16.57
CA PRO A 177 8.01 -29.40 16.43
C PRO A 177 7.04 -30.43 15.84
N MET A 178 7.48 -31.18 14.82
CA MET A 178 6.74 -32.36 14.37
C MET A 178 6.49 -33.25 15.58
N PRO A 179 5.26 -33.77 15.79
CA PRO A 179 5.03 -34.75 16.83
C PRO A 179 6.00 -35.91 16.61
N ILE A 180 6.88 -36.15 17.57
CA ILE A 180 7.73 -37.33 17.55
C ILE A 180 6.77 -38.49 17.78
N THR A 181 6.44 -39.24 16.73
CA THR A 181 5.72 -40.50 16.90
C THR A 181 6.62 -41.41 17.72
N PRO A 182 6.18 -41.92 18.88
CA PRO A 182 6.93 -42.93 19.59
C PRO A 182 7.07 -44.13 18.66
N LYS A 183 8.31 -44.52 18.34
CA LYS A 183 8.56 -45.84 17.76
C LYS A 183 8.20 -46.85 18.85
N GLU A 184 7.04 -47.48 18.72
CA GLU A 184 6.75 -48.72 19.42
C GLU A 184 7.80 -49.74 18.96
N HIS A 185 8.72 -50.05 19.86
CA HIS A 185 9.64 -51.16 19.70
C HIS A 185 8.98 -52.41 20.31
N PRO A 186 8.98 -53.55 19.59
CA PRO A 186 8.34 -54.80 20.01
C PRO A 186 9.03 -55.47 21.20
#